data_AF-A0A951LLI2-F1
#
_entry.id   AF-A0A951LLI2-F1
#
_cell.length_a   1.000
_cell.length_b   1.000
_cell.length_c   1.000
_cell.angle_alpha   90.00
_cell.angle_beta   90.00
_cell.angle_gamma   90.00
#
_symmetry.space_group_name_H-M   'P 1'
#
loop_
_entity.id
_entity.type
_entity.pdbx_description
1 polymer ?
#
loop_
_entity_poly.entity_id
_entity_poly.type
_entity_poly.pdbx_seq_one_letter_code
_entity_poly.pdbx_strand_id
1 'polypeptide(L)'
;MTLAATHTHSAVASQPLRGCGEVNAAWLQALNEVIATTAQRAVVGLQPARLGSGLGEVPGVAGNRRGPLPATGSAPARRGSSIGACDAALSVLYIQTAQSTLIAAVINFACHPVVLGADNLDISADYPGLVVKRWSEAAGATALFLNGACGDINPTQRGSWHDVETIAAALVAEAEHVGSHISTQDKVPLGVRSRRIALPFLPLPPCAALEAAAQQFQREGAQAKSATQRRTALAFAQWALEALQSGAPPLEVEIQVLRVGDAAMVAVPSELFVELGLQIKVRLCEELANAGLRTALISTYTNGNIGYIPTRTAYAAGGYEIETARLRCARSWRDGRGNRHRSGTRDVQPK
;
A
#
# COMPACT_ATOMS: atom_id res chain seq x y z
N MET A 1 15.40 1.27 -8.42
CA MET A 1 14.44 0.15 -8.52
C MET A 1 13.17 0.58 -7.80
N THR A 2 12.01 0.12 -8.26
CA THR A 2 10.70 0.37 -7.65
C THR A 2 10.06 -1.00 -7.41
N LEU A 3 9.75 -1.32 -6.16
CA LEU A 3 9.10 -2.57 -5.76
C LEU A 3 7.79 -2.24 -5.06
N ALA A 4 6.67 -2.67 -5.64
CA ALA A 4 5.34 -2.46 -5.09
C ALA A 4 4.69 -3.80 -4.74
N ALA A 5 3.83 -3.80 -3.73
CA ALA A 5 3.00 -4.94 -3.36
C ALA A 5 1.52 -4.65 -3.63
N THR A 6 0.80 -5.67 -4.09
CA THR A 6 -0.68 -5.60 -4.24
C THR A 6 -1.40 -5.60 -2.91
N HIS A 7 -0.71 -5.77 -1.78
CA HIS A 7 -1.28 -5.73 -0.43
C HIS A 7 -2.37 -6.78 -0.15
N THR A 8 -2.33 -7.95 -0.79
CA THR A 8 -3.24 -9.05 -0.43
C THR A 8 -3.09 -9.44 1.04
N HIS A 9 -4.22 -9.69 1.70
CA HIS A 9 -4.28 -10.21 3.07
C HIS A 9 -4.39 -11.74 3.13
N SER A 10 -4.37 -12.41 1.97
CA SER A 10 -4.49 -13.88 1.86
C SER A 10 -3.15 -14.52 1.46
N ALA A 11 -2.07 -14.20 2.18
CA ALA A 11 -0.72 -14.69 1.86
C ALA A 11 0.09 -15.01 3.11
N VAL A 12 1.17 -15.77 2.91
CA VAL A 12 2.17 -16.02 3.96
C VAL A 12 2.83 -14.72 4.39
N ALA A 13 3.06 -14.55 5.70
CA ALA A 13 3.73 -13.38 6.25
C ALA A 13 5.10 -13.15 5.57
N SER A 14 5.21 -12.03 4.85
CA SER A 14 6.40 -11.67 4.05
C SER A 14 7.14 -10.43 4.60
N GLN A 15 6.61 -9.86 5.68
CA GLN A 15 7.25 -8.85 6.50
C GLN A 15 6.79 -9.10 7.93
N PRO A 16 7.60 -8.72 8.94
CA PRO A 16 7.26 -9.05 10.30
C PRO A 16 6.20 -8.05 10.77
N LEU A 17 4.96 -8.52 10.84
CA LEU A 17 3.76 -7.77 11.25
C LEU A 17 3.18 -8.36 12.53
N ARG A 18 2.77 -7.50 13.47
CA ARG A 18 2.19 -7.95 14.74
C ARG A 18 0.90 -8.72 14.48
N GLY A 19 0.79 -9.92 15.05
CA GLY A 19 -0.39 -10.78 14.88
C GLY A 19 -0.43 -11.61 13.59
N CYS A 20 0.58 -11.50 12.70
CA CYS A 20 0.65 -12.28 11.46
C CYS A 20 1.55 -13.53 11.55
N GLY A 21 2.06 -13.85 12.74
CA GLY A 21 2.99 -14.96 12.95
C GLY A 21 4.44 -14.63 12.58
N GLU A 22 5.31 -15.62 12.71
CA GLU A 22 6.71 -15.52 12.34
C GLU A 22 6.89 -15.57 10.82
N VAL A 23 7.83 -14.77 10.32
CA VAL A 23 8.19 -14.80 8.89
C VAL A 23 9.03 -16.03 8.64
N ASN A 24 8.56 -16.91 7.75
CA ASN A 24 9.34 -18.07 7.33
C ASN A 24 10.53 -17.60 6.46
N ALA A 25 11.76 -17.90 6.91
CA ALA A 25 12.98 -17.45 6.23
C ALA A 25 13.16 -18.05 4.83
N ALA A 26 12.80 -19.32 4.63
CA ALA A 26 12.89 -19.99 3.33
C ALA A 26 11.89 -19.39 2.33
N TRP A 27 10.66 -19.08 2.79
CA TRP A 27 9.67 -18.34 2.01
C TRP A 27 10.19 -16.97 1.57
N LEU A 28 10.74 -16.18 2.50
CA LEU A 28 11.26 -14.86 2.19
C LEU A 28 12.43 -14.91 1.21
N GLN A 29 13.32 -15.90 1.36
CA GLN A 29 14.40 -16.13 0.42
C GLN A 29 13.87 -16.47 -0.99
N ALA A 30 12.95 -17.43 -1.09
CA ALA A 30 12.34 -17.80 -2.37
C ALA A 30 11.63 -16.63 -3.04
N LEU A 31 10.91 -15.81 -2.27
CA LEU A 31 10.28 -14.58 -2.76
C LEU A 31 11.31 -13.60 -3.34
N ASN A 32 12.43 -13.38 -2.63
CA ASN A 32 13.50 -12.51 -3.11
C ASN A 32 14.13 -13.04 -4.40
N GLU A 33 14.36 -14.35 -4.51
CA GLU A 33 14.88 -15.00 -5.70
C GLU A 33 13.93 -14.84 -6.90
N VAL A 34 12.62 -15.00 -6.69
CA VAL A 34 11.59 -14.78 -7.73
C VAL A 34 11.57 -13.32 -8.18
N ILE A 35 11.63 -12.35 -7.26
CA ILE A 35 11.68 -10.92 -7.59
C ILE A 35 12.93 -10.62 -8.43
N ALA A 36 14.11 -11.06 -7.97
CA ALA A 36 15.38 -10.82 -8.68
C ALA A 36 15.38 -11.46 -10.07
N THR A 37 14.92 -12.71 -10.19
CA THR A 37 14.84 -13.43 -11.46
C THR A 37 13.84 -12.77 -12.41
N THR A 38 12.71 -12.28 -11.91
CA THR A 38 11.70 -11.56 -12.72
C THR A 38 12.29 -10.26 -13.28
N ALA A 39 13.01 -9.50 -12.48
CA ALA A 39 13.70 -8.30 -12.94
C ALA A 39 14.77 -8.63 -14.00
N GLN A 40 15.54 -9.70 -13.83
CA GLN A 40 16.52 -10.16 -14.82
C GLN A 40 15.86 -10.57 -16.14
N ARG A 41 14.75 -11.32 -16.09
CA ARG A 41 13.97 -11.70 -17.28
C ARG A 41 13.44 -10.48 -18.02
N ALA A 42 12.98 -9.45 -17.30
CA ALA A 42 12.53 -8.20 -17.91
C ALA A 42 13.67 -7.46 -18.63
N VAL A 43 14.90 -7.48 -18.08
CA VAL A 43 16.09 -6.90 -18.73
C VAL A 43 16.50 -7.69 -19.97
N VAL A 44 16.43 -9.02 -19.93
CA VAL A 44 16.72 -9.86 -21.12
C VAL A 44 15.67 -9.65 -22.22
N GLY A 45 14.41 -9.41 -21.85
CA GLY A 45 13.31 -9.14 -22.78
C GLY A 45 13.19 -7.69 -23.25
N LEU A 46 14.24 -6.87 -23.09
CA LEU A 46 14.23 -5.48 -23.58
C LEU A 46 14.02 -5.45 -25.10
N GLN A 47 13.06 -4.65 -25.53
CA GLN A 47 12.71 -4.45 -26.93
C GLN A 47 12.20 -3.02 -27.16
N PRO A 48 12.24 -2.50 -28.39
CA PRO A 48 11.64 -1.21 -28.71
C PRO A 48 10.14 -1.20 -28.37
N ALA A 49 9.69 -0.14 -27.71
CA ALA A 49 8.32 -0.01 -27.27
C ALA A 49 7.78 1.41 -27.43
N ARG A 50 6.47 1.50 -27.64
CA ARG A 50 5.65 2.71 -27.60
C ARG A 50 4.87 2.70 -26.29
N LEU A 51 4.70 3.86 -25.67
CA LEU A 51 3.96 3.98 -24.41
C LEU A 51 2.85 5.01 -24.50
N GLY A 52 1.75 4.75 -23.80
CA GLY A 52 0.63 5.67 -23.66
C GLY A 52 -0.08 5.43 -22.34
N SER A 53 -0.86 6.41 -21.91
CA SER A 53 -1.68 6.30 -20.71
C SER A 53 -3.14 6.61 -20.99
N GLY A 54 -4.02 6.09 -20.15
CA GLY A 54 -5.45 6.32 -20.20
C GLY A 54 -6.06 6.35 -18.79
N LEU A 55 -7.22 6.98 -18.69
CA LEU A 55 -7.98 7.13 -17.46
C LEU A 55 -9.44 6.76 -17.74
N GLY A 56 -10.00 5.90 -16.90
CA GLY A 56 -11.41 5.56 -16.84
C GLY A 56 -11.91 5.59 -15.40
N GLU A 57 -13.14 5.14 -15.19
CA GLU A 57 -13.78 5.16 -13.86
C GLU A 57 -14.56 3.86 -13.60
N VAL A 58 -14.44 3.34 -12.39
CA VAL A 58 -15.20 2.15 -11.92
C VAL A 58 -15.95 2.51 -10.63
N PRO A 59 -17.05 3.28 -10.74
CA PRO A 59 -17.82 3.69 -9.58
C PRO A 59 -18.48 2.50 -8.87
N GLY A 60 -18.67 2.62 -7.56
CA GLY A 60 -19.42 1.63 -6.77
C GLY A 60 -18.66 0.35 -6.42
N VAL A 61 -17.47 0.09 -6.98
CA VAL A 61 -16.60 -1.03 -6.58
C VAL A 61 -15.87 -0.76 -5.26
N ALA A 62 -15.41 0.47 -5.08
CA ALA A 62 -14.65 0.91 -3.92
C ALA A 62 -15.43 1.94 -3.10
N GLY A 63 -15.32 1.89 -1.78
CA GLY A 63 -16.00 2.81 -0.88
C GLY A 63 -15.16 3.15 0.35
N ASN A 64 -15.30 4.38 0.84
CA ASN A 64 -14.64 4.80 2.07
C ASN A 64 -15.21 4.02 3.25
N ARG A 65 -14.34 3.37 4.04
CA ARG A 65 -14.77 2.53 5.18
C ARG A 65 -14.98 3.31 6.47
N ARG A 66 -14.57 4.59 6.51
CA ARG A 66 -14.59 5.46 7.69
C ARG A 66 -15.89 6.25 7.85
N GLY A 67 -16.76 6.30 6.83
CA GLY A 67 -17.96 7.15 6.85
C GLY A 67 -17.63 8.65 6.94
N PRO A 68 -18.64 9.55 7.01
CA PRO A 68 -18.38 10.96 7.21
C PRO A 68 -17.88 11.18 8.64
N LEU A 69 -17.05 12.21 8.84
CA LEU A 69 -16.67 12.63 10.18
C LEU A 69 -17.95 12.86 11.00
N PRO A 70 -18.08 12.31 12.22
CA PRO A 70 -19.22 12.61 13.07
C PRO A 70 -19.32 14.13 13.27
N ALA A 71 -20.51 14.69 13.15
CA ALA A 71 -20.76 16.06 13.64
C ALA A 71 -20.37 16.13 15.12
N THR A 72 -19.84 17.27 15.58
CA THR A 72 -19.36 17.44 16.96
C THR A 72 -20.39 16.93 17.97
N GLY A 73 -20.03 15.91 18.75
CA GLY A 73 -20.90 15.30 19.77
C GLY A 73 -21.67 14.05 19.34
N SER A 74 -21.52 13.58 18.09
CA SER A 74 -22.11 12.32 17.61
C SER A 74 -21.11 11.15 17.68
N ALA A 75 -21.64 9.93 17.89
CA ALA A 75 -20.83 8.71 17.86
C ALA A 75 -20.17 8.54 16.48
N PRO A 76 -18.93 8.01 16.39
CA PRO A 76 -18.27 7.76 15.11
C PRO A 76 -19.17 6.95 14.19
N ALA A 77 -19.17 7.30 12.90
CA ALA A 77 -19.95 6.60 11.88
C ALA A 77 -19.69 5.09 11.96
N ARG A 78 -20.76 4.30 11.82
CA ARG A 78 -20.65 2.83 11.83
C ARG A 78 -19.69 2.38 10.72
N ARG A 79 -18.80 1.44 11.04
CA ARG A 79 -17.99 0.70 10.05
C ARG A 79 -18.91 0.22 8.92
N GLY A 80 -18.57 0.54 7.67
CA GLY A 80 -19.35 0.14 6.49
C GLY A 80 -20.32 1.18 5.93
N SER A 81 -20.34 2.41 6.46
CA SER A 81 -20.93 3.56 5.78
C SER A 81 -20.03 3.98 4.62
N SER A 82 -20.48 3.79 3.37
CA SER A 82 -19.75 4.19 2.14
C SER A 82 -19.72 5.70 1.88
N ILE A 83 -20.08 6.51 2.87
CA ILE A 83 -20.18 7.97 2.73
C ILE A 83 -18.81 8.58 3.04
N GLY A 84 -18.06 9.00 2.03
CA GLY A 84 -16.75 9.61 2.18
C GLY A 84 -16.07 9.78 0.82
N ALA A 85 -14.92 10.45 0.78
CA ALA A 85 -14.15 10.57 -0.45
C ALA A 85 -13.77 9.17 -0.97
N CYS A 86 -13.83 8.98 -2.28
CA CYS A 86 -13.43 7.76 -2.95
C CYS A 86 -12.76 8.13 -4.28
N ASP A 87 -11.79 7.35 -4.69
CA ASP A 87 -11.12 7.49 -5.98
C ASP A 87 -11.59 6.36 -6.90
N ALA A 88 -12.61 6.66 -7.71
CA ALA A 88 -13.15 5.71 -8.67
C ALA A 88 -12.29 5.57 -9.93
N ALA A 89 -11.21 6.36 -10.06
CA ALA A 89 -10.42 6.38 -11.28
C ALA A 89 -9.61 5.09 -11.44
N LEU A 90 -9.69 4.49 -12.62
CA LEU A 90 -8.84 3.40 -13.08
C LEU A 90 -7.87 3.95 -14.12
N SER A 91 -6.57 3.93 -13.78
CA SER A 91 -5.52 4.38 -14.71
C SER A 91 -4.85 3.19 -15.36
N VAL A 92 -4.57 3.31 -16.65
CA VAL A 92 -3.91 2.26 -17.44
C VAL A 92 -2.69 2.86 -18.14
N LEU A 93 -1.53 2.22 -18.00
CA LEU A 93 -0.35 2.49 -18.83
C LEU A 93 -0.16 1.33 -19.79
N TYR A 94 -0.14 1.60 -21.10
CA TYR A 94 0.13 0.60 -22.12
C TYR A 94 1.56 0.70 -22.63
N ILE A 95 2.17 -0.48 -22.80
CA ILE A 95 3.46 -0.67 -23.46
C ILE A 95 3.23 -1.64 -24.62
N GLN A 96 3.49 -1.19 -25.84
CA GLN A 96 3.30 -2.01 -27.05
C GLN A 96 4.46 -1.88 -28.03
N THR A 97 4.57 -2.81 -28.97
CA THR A 97 5.55 -2.74 -30.06
C THR A 97 5.20 -1.65 -31.07
N ALA A 98 6.08 -1.40 -32.04
CA ALA A 98 5.80 -0.51 -33.17
C ALA A 98 4.63 -1.02 -34.05
N GLN A 99 4.34 -2.32 -34.00
CA GLN A 99 3.24 -2.99 -34.72
C GLN A 99 1.95 -3.07 -33.88
N SER A 100 1.86 -2.32 -32.77
CA SER A 100 0.71 -2.28 -31.88
C SER A 100 0.39 -3.62 -31.20
N THR A 101 1.38 -4.50 -31.05
CA THR A 101 1.25 -5.71 -30.23
C THR A 101 1.53 -5.35 -28.77
N LEU A 102 0.59 -5.63 -27.87
CA LEU A 102 0.77 -5.37 -26.45
C LEU A 102 1.96 -6.18 -25.89
N ILE A 103 2.85 -5.50 -25.17
CA ILE A 103 3.93 -6.11 -24.40
C ILE A 103 3.48 -6.25 -22.96
N ALA A 104 2.99 -5.15 -22.39
CA ALA A 104 2.51 -5.11 -21.02
C ALA A 104 1.52 -3.96 -20.77
N ALA A 105 0.79 -4.07 -19.66
CA ALA A 105 0.02 -2.97 -19.10
C ALA A 105 0.25 -2.82 -17.59
N VAL A 106 0.11 -1.59 -17.09
CA VAL A 106 0.00 -1.30 -15.66
C VAL A 106 -1.40 -0.79 -15.39
N ILE A 107 -2.14 -1.49 -14.53
CA ILE A 107 -3.49 -1.13 -14.09
C ILE A 107 -3.39 -0.59 -12.66
N ASN A 108 -3.94 0.58 -12.40
CA ASN A 108 -3.94 1.21 -11.08
C ASN A 108 -5.36 1.55 -10.65
N PHE A 109 -5.72 1.10 -9.45
CA PHE A 109 -7.03 1.38 -8.86
C PHE A 109 -6.92 1.46 -7.34
N ALA A 110 -7.65 2.40 -6.72
CA ALA A 110 -7.60 2.66 -5.29
C ALA A 110 -8.63 1.80 -4.53
N CYS A 111 -8.27 0.56 -4.22
CA CYS A 111 -9.08 -0.29 -3.36
C CYS A 111 -8.18 -1.27 -2.59
N HIS A 112 -8.63 -1.73 -1.45
CA HIS A 112 -7.85 -2.58 -0.55
C HIS A 112 -8.21 -4.06 -0.80
N PRO A 113 -7.25 -4.99 -0.95
CA PRO A 113 -7.55 -6.38 -1.31
C PRO A 113 -7.85 -7.21 -0.06
N VAL A 114 -9.05 -6.98 0.44
CA VAL A 114 -9.66 -7.62 1.62
C VAL A 114 -11.06 -8.14 1.29
N VAL A 115 -11.25 -8.58 0.04
CA VAL A 115 -12.48 -9.24 -0.39
C VAL A 115 -12.61 -10.56 0.35
N LEU A 116 -11.51 -11.34 0.37
CA LEU A 116 -11.39 -12.52 1.21
C LEU A 116 -11.08 -12.08 2.65
N GLY A 117 -11.95 -12.47 3.58
CA GLY A 117 -11.86 -12.09 5.00
C GLY A 117 -10.73 -12.81 5.74
N ALA A 118 -10.56 -12.47 7.03
CA ALA A 118 -9.53 -13.07 7.89
C ALA A 118 -9.80 -14.55 8.26
N ASP A 119 -10.97 -15.07 7.87
CA ASP A 119 -11.40 -16.45 7.96
C ASP A 119 -11.00 -17.29 6.74
N ASN A 120 -10.58 -16.65 5.63
CA ASN A 120 -9.98 -17.35 4.51
C ASN A 120 -8.60 -17.93 4.90
N LEU A 121 -8.40 -19.22 4.63
CA LEU A 121 -7.13 -19.92 4.86
C LEU A 121 -6.39 -20.25 3.56
N ASP A 122 -6.99 -19.96 2.40
CA ASP A 122 -6.38 -20.19 1.10
C ASP A 122 -5.39 -19.09 0.75
N ILE A 123 -4.27 -19.45 0.12
CA ILE A 123 -3.35 -18.48 -0.47
C ILE A 123 -4.00 -17.88 -1.71
N SER A 124 -4.09 -16.56 -1.76
CA SER A 124 -4.72 -15.81 -2.83
C SER A 124 -4.09 -14.45 -3.03
N ALA A 125 -4.01 -14.02 -4.28
CA ALA A 125 -3.66 -12.64 -4.65
C ALA A 125 -4.88 -11.70 -4.62
N ASP A 126 -6.04 -12.17 -4.12
CA ASP A 126 -7.33 -11.47 -4.04
C ASP A 126 -7.76 -10.93 -5.43
N TYR A 127 -8.67 -9.96 -5.50
CA TYR A 127 -9.13 -9.41 -6.79
C TYR A 127 -7.99 -8.87 -7.67
N PRO A 128 -6.90 -8.25 -7.18
CA PRO A 128 -5.80 -7.80 -8.05
C PRO A 128 -5.17 -8.93 -8.84
N GLY A 129 -5.03 -10.11 -8.22
CA GLY A 129 -4.50 -11.30 -8.88
C GLY A 129 -5.38 -11.76 -10.03
N LEU A 130 -6.70 -11.78 -9.82
CA LEU A 130 -7.65 -12.17 -10.84
C LEU A 130 -7.75 -11.14 -11.98
N VAL A 131 -7.65 -9.84 -11.67
CA VAL A 131 -7.55 -8.77 -12.68
C VAL A 131 -6.35 -8.99 -13.58
N VAL A 132 -5.15 -9.14 -13.00
CA VAL A 132 -3.92 -9.35 -13.78
C VAL A 132 -4.03 -10.62 -14.62
N LYS A 133 -4.52 -11.72 -14.04
CA LYS A 133 -4.66 -13.00 -14.75
C LYS A 133 -5.57 -12.84 -15.98
N ARG A 134 -6.81 -12.38 -15.76
CA ARG A 134 -7.82 -12.26 -16.83
C ARG A 134 -7.42 -11.30 -17.93
N TRP A 135 -6.96 -10.11 -17.55
CA TRP A 135 -6.51 -9.13 -18.52
C TRP A 135 -5.32 -9.68 -19.32
N SER A 136 -4.36 -10.35 -18.66
CA SER A 136 -3.19 -10.91 -19.36
C SER A 136 -3.57 -12.01 -20.35
N GLU A 137 -4.49 -12.90 -19.96
CA GLU A 137 -5.01 -13.98 -20.81
C GLU A 137 -5.77 -13.43 -22.02
N ALA A 138 -6.63 -12.41 -21.82
CA ALA A 138 -7.39 -11.78 -22.90
C ALA A 138 -6.51 -10.97 -23.86
N ALA A 139 -5.55 -10.20 -23.34
CA ALA A 139 -4.67 -9.35 -24.13
C ALA A 139 -3.49 -10.10 -24.77
N GLY A 140 -3.16 -11.30 -24.29
CA GLY A 140 -1.94 -12.02 -24.68
C GLY A 140 -0.65 -11.30 -24.25
N ALA A 141 -0.72 -10.49 -23.19
CA ALA A 141 0.35 -9.61 -22.71
C ALA A 141 0.43 -9.61 -21.18
N THR A 142 1.51 -9.09 -20.60
CA THR A 142 1.66 -9.08 -19.12
C THR A 142 0.95 -7.88 -18.49
N ALA A 143 0.01 -8.09 -17.57
CA ALA A 143 -0.48 -7.01 -16.69
C ALA A 143 0.29 -6.93 -15.37
N LEU A 144 0.41 -5.72 -14.85
CA LEU A 144 0.80 -5.41 -13.47
C LEU A 144 -0.34 -4.64 -12.81
N PHE A 145 -0.59 -4.89 -11.52
CA PHE A 145 -1.56 -4.14 -10.75
C PHE A 145 -0.88 -3.35 -9.64
N LEU A 146 -1.23 -2.07 -9.53
CA LEU A 146 -0.74 -1.17 -8.47
C LEU A 146 -1.91 -0.64 -7.67
N ASN A 147 -1.77 -0.63 -6.35
CA ASN A 147 -2.78 -0.02 -5.49
C ASN A 147 -2.66 1.51 -5.51
N GLY A 148 -3.79 2.18 -5.70
CA GLY A 148 -3.94 3.60 -5.42
C GLY A 148 -3.89 3.92 -3.91
N ALA A 149 -4.30 5.13 -3.54
CA ALA A 149 -4.42 5.52 -2.14
C ALA A 149 -5.67 4.86 -1.51
N CYS A 150 -5.49 3.69 -0.90
CA CYS A 150 -6.57 2.87 -0.34
C CYS A 150 -6.44 2.61 1.17
N GLY A 151 -5.77 3.49 1.91
CA GLY A 151 -5.62 3.34 3.37
C GLY A 151 -6.94 3.39 4.13
N ASP A 152 -7.98 4.00 3.56
CA ASP A 152 -9.32 4.11 4.13
C ASP A 152 -10.41 3.63 3.17
N ILE A 153 -10.03 2.94 2.09
CA ILE A 153 -10.95 2.45 1.06
C ILE A 153 -11.03 0.93 1.12
N ASN A 154 -12.25 0.37 1.13
CA ASN A 154 -12.47 -1.06 1.01
C ASN A 154 -13.36 -1.37 -0.22
N PRO A 155 -13.40 -2.64 -0.65
CA PRO A 155 -14.42 -3.09 -1.58
C PRO A 155 -15.81 -2.91 -0.97
N THR A 156 -16.77 -2.47 -1.78
CA THR A 156 -18.18 -2.34 -1.36
C THR A 156 -18.87 -3.71 -1.20
N GLN A 157 -18.41 -4.71 -1.95
CA GLN A 157 -18.83 -6.11 -1.87
C GLN A 157 -17.64 -6.98 -1.45
N ARG A 158 -17.84 -7.85 -0.45
CA ARG A 158 -16.78 -8.71 0.11
C ARG A 158 -17.34 -9.87 0.93
N GLY A 159 -16.52 -10.90 1.09
CA GLY A 159 -16.83 -12.08 1.90
C GLY A 159 -16.90 -13.37 1.10
N SER A 160 -16.84 -13.32 -0.24
CA SER A 160 -16.90 -14.50 -1.08
C SER A 160 -15.97 -14.42 -2.29
N TRP A 161 -15.67 -15.59 -2.86
CA TRP A 161 -15.00 -15.67 -4.17
C TRP A 161 -15.85 -15.05 -5.29
N HIS A 162 -17.18 -15.06 -5.16
CA HIS A 162 -18.05 -14.39 -6.12
C HIS A 162 -17.85 -12.86 -6.12
N ASP A 163 -17.56 -12.26 -4.97
CA ASP A 163 -17.22 -10.83 -4.90
C ASP A 163 -15.88 -10.55 -5.57
N VAL A 164 -14.87 -11.43 -5.40
CA VAL A 164 -13.57 -11.35 -6.08
C VAL A 164 -13.78 -11.33 -7.59
N GLU A 165 -14.60 -12.26 -8.06
CA GLU A 165 -14.99 -12.42 -9.47
C GLU A 165 -15.68 -11.17 -10.03
N THR A 166 -16.65 -10.64 -9.29
CA THR A 166 -17.44 -9.45 -9.69
C THR A 166 -16.56 -8.20 -9.78
N ILE A 167 -15.72 -7.96 -8.78
CA ILE A 167 -14.78 -6.82 -8.76
C ILE A 167 -13.78 -6.96 -9.90
N ALA A 168 -13.18 -8.15 -10.08
CA ALA A 168 -12.21 -8.36 -11.14
C ALA A 168 -12.83 -8.16 -12.53
N ALA A 169 -14.05 -8.65 -12.77
CA ALA A 169 -14.74 -8.45 -14.03
C ALA A 169 -14.98 -6.96 -14.35
N ALA A 170 -15.41 -6.17 -13.36
CA ALA A 170 -15.62 -4.73 -13.54
C ALA A 170 -14.31 -3.99 -13.87
N LEU A 171 -13.22 -4.29 -13.14
CA LEU A 171 -11.93 -3.64 -13.37
C LEU A 171 -11.28 -4.08 -14.70
N VAL A 172 -11.43 -5.34 -15.10
CA VAL A 172 -10.91 -5.83 -16.39
C VAL A 172 -11.66 -5.18 -17.55
N ALA A 173 -13.00 -5.15 -17.49
CA ALA A 173 -13.81 -4.54 -18.53
C ALA A 173 -13.46 -3.05 -18.73
N GLU A 174 -13.29 -2.30 -17.64
CA GLU A 174 -12.90 -0.90 -17.75
C GLU A 174 -11.44 -0.74 -18.22
N ALA A 175 -10.52 -1.60 -17.78
CA ALA A 175 -9.14 -1.55 -18.26
C ALA A 175 -9.03 -1.82 -19.77
N GLU A 176 -9.79 -2.77 -20.30
CA GLU A 176 -9.91 -3.04 -21.74
C GLU A 176 -10.54 -1.84 -22.48
N HIS A 177 -11.62 -1.28 -21.93
CA HIS A 177 -12.30 -0.13 -22.51
C HIS A 177 -11.37 1.08 -22.61
N VAL A 178 -10.73 1.49 -21.50
CA VAL A 178 -9.72 2.55 -21.47
C VAL A 178 -8.61 2.25 -22.46
N GLY A 179 -8.11 1.02 -22.42
CA GLY A 179 -7.03 0.54 -23.27
C GLY A 179 -7.27 0.69 -24.77
N SER A 180 -8.50 0.41 -25.23
CA SER A 180 -8.86 0.54 -26.65
C SER A 180 -8.83 1.98 -27.17
N HIS A 181 -8.76 2.97 -26.27
CA HIS A 181 -8.67 4.40 -26.60
C HIS A 181 -7.27 4.99 -26.35
N ILE A 182 -6.30 4.21 -25.86
CA ILE A 182 -4.95 4.72 -25.58
C ILE A 182 -4.18 4.92 -26.89
N SER A 183 -3.71 6.14 -27.10
CA SER A 183 -2.73 6.46 -28.15
C SER A 183 -1.31 6.40 -27.58
N THR A 184 -0.45 5.57 -28.17
CA THR A 184 0.94 5.41 -27.72
C THR A 184 1.94 6.22 -28.55
N GLN A 185 3.06 6.58 -27.95
CA GLN A 185 4.11 7.41 -28.56
C GLN A 185 5.48 6.75 -28.50
N ASP A 186 6.36 7.10 -29.45
CA ASP A 186 7.73 6.57 -29.56
C ASP A 186 8.73 7.40 -28.73
N LYS A 187 8.47 8.70 -28.63
CA LYS A 187 9.29 9.66 -27.91
C LYS A 187 8.64 9.91 -26.56
N VAL A 188 8.98 9.08 -25.60
CA VAL A 188 8.35 9.07 -24.27
C VAL A 188 9.30 9.74 -23.28
N PRO A 189 8.97 10.93 -22.73
CA PRO A 189 9.71 11.48 -21.61
C PRO A 189 9.76 10.50 -20.44
N LEU A 190 10.96 10.02 -20.13
CA LEU A 190 11.21 9.20 -18.94
C LEU A 190 11.91 10.05 -17.88
N GLY A 191 11.44 9.97 -16.65
CA GLY A 191 12.04 10.68 -15.54
C GLY A 191 11.89 9.90 -14.25
N VAL A 192 12.92 9.91 -13.43
CA VAL A 192 12.84 9.40 -12.06
C VAL A 192 13.43 10.42 -11.10
N ARG A 193 12.73 10.63 -9.99
CA ARG A 193 13.24 11.35 -8.83
C ARG A 193 12.91 10.54 -7.58
N SER A 194 13.85 10.48 -6.66
CA SER A 194 13.66 9.87 -5.36
C SER A 194 14.18 10.83 -4.30
N ARG A 195 13.48 10.92 -3.18
CA ARG A 195 13.91 11.66 -2.00
C ARG A 195 13.60 10.86 -0.75
N ARG A 196 14.59 10.75 0.14
CA ARG A 196 14.37 10.30 1.50
C ARG A 196 13.90 11.46 2.37
N ILE A 197 12.84 11.24 3.12
CA ILE A 197 12.27 12.21 4.05
C ILE A 197 12.15 11.57 5.44
N ALA A 198 12.52 12.32 6.46
CA ALA A 198 12.28 11.97 7.86
C ALA A 198 10.81 12.27 8.19
N LEU A 199 9.99 11.24 8.39
CA LEU A 199 8.62 11.43 8.86
C LEU A 199 8.60 11.43 10.39
N PRO A 200 8.17 12.53 11.04
CA PRO A 200 8.00 12.53 12.48
C PRO A 200 6.77 11.72 12.87
N PHE A 201 6.89 10.94 13.94
CA PHE A 201 5.72 10.36 14.58
C PHE A 201 5.06 11.36 15.53
N LEU A 202 3.80 11.11 15.87
CA LEU A 202 3.16 11.79 17.00
C LEU A 202 3.93 11.46 18.30
N PRO A 203 3.98 12.39 19.26
CA PRO A 203 4.54 12.11 20.58
C PRO A 203 3.89 10.86 21.19
N LEU A 204 4.71 10.01 21.81
CA LEU A 204 4.20 8.86 22.54
C LEU A 204 3.40 9.33 23.77
N PRO A 205 2.40 8.54 24.20
CA PRO A 205 1.83 8.69 25.53
C PRO A 205 2.91 8.58 26.62
N PRO A 206 2.69 9.17 27.81
CA PRO A 206 3.58 8.98 28.95
C PRO A 206 3.82 7.49 29.26
N CYS A 207 5.00 7.15 29.80
CA CYS A 207 5.34 5.74 30.08
C CYS A 207 4.30 5.02 30.92
N ALA A 208 3.77 5.66 31.97
CA ALA A 208 2.71 5.07 32.80
C ALA A 208 1.44 4.72 32.01
N ALA A 209 1.08 5.53 31.00
CA ALA A 209 -0.07 5.26 30.14
C ALA A 209 0.21 4.09 29.18
N LEU A 210 1.44 3.98 28.65
CA LEU A 210 1.86 2.85 27.82
C LEU A 210 1.91 1.54 28.63
N GLU A 211 2.43 1.57 29.85
CA GLU A 211 2.44 0.42 30.77
C GLU A 211 1.03 -0.05 31.10
N ALA A 212 0.14 0.89 31.45
CA ALA A 212 -1.27 0.59 31.70
C ALA A 212 -1.96 -0.01 30.47
N ALA A 213 -1.71 0.56 29.28
CA ALA A 213 -2.23 0.05 28.02
C ALA A 213 -1.72 -1.38 27.72
N ALA A 214 -0.42 -1.63 27.90
CA ALA A 214 0.16 -2.95 27.72
C ALA A 214 -0.53 -4.01 28.60
N GLN A 215 -0.69 -3.70 29.89
CA GLN A 215 -1.37 -4.60 30.84
C GLN A 215 -2.85 -4.79 30.50
N GLN A 216 -3.54 -3.73 30.10
CA GLN A 216 -4.93 -3.80 29.67
C GLN A 216 -5.09 -4.74 28.48
N PHE A 217 -4.31 -4.53 27.42
CA PHE A 217 -4.38 -5.35 26.21
C PHE A 217 -3.97 -6.81 26.45
N GLN A 218 -3.04 -7.07 27.38
CA GLN A 218 -2.74 -8.44 27.83
C GLN A 218 -3.95 -9.11 28.49
N ARG A 219 -4.67 -8.39 29.36
CA ARG A 219 -5.90 -8.90 29.99
C ARG A 219 -7.01 -9.14 28.96
N GLU A 220 -7.20 -8.21 28.03
CA GLU A 220 -8.15 -8.37 26.93
C GLU A 220 -7.82 -9.58 26.05
N GLY A 221 -6.54 -9.78 25.73
CA GLY A 221 -6.06 -10.96 24.99
C GLY A 221 -6.33 -12.28 25.73
N ALA A 222 -6.15 -12.30 27.05
CA ALA A 222 -6.45 -13.46 27.89
C ALA A 222 -7.95 -13.79 27.93
N GLN A 223 -8.81 -12.76 27.88
CA GLN A 223 -10.27 -12.87 27.93
C GLN A 223 -10.94 -12.91 26.54
N ALA A 224 -10.16 -12.86 25.46
CA ALA A 224 -10.67 -12.80 24.10
C ALA A 224 -11.50 -14.04 23.73
N LYS A 225 -12.63 -13.80 23.07
CA LYS A 225 -13.61 -14.85 22.67
C LYS A 225 -13.29 -15.46 21.31
N SER A 226 -12.38 -14.88 20.54
CA SER A 226 -11.94 -15.41 19.25
C SER A 226 -10.42 -15.28 19.09
N ALA A 227 -9.85 -16.13 18.22
CA ALA A 227 -8.44 -16.06 17.87
C ALA A 227 -8.05 -14.68 17.31
N THR A 228 -8.92 -14.06 16.49
CA THR A 228 -8.69 -12.72 15.96
C THR A 228 -8.66 -11.67 17.05
N GLN A 229 -9.61 -11.67 17.98
CA GLN A 229 -9.60 -10.73 19.12
C GLN A 229 -8.33 -10.89 19.95
N ARG A 230 -7.92 -12.13 20.23
CA ARG A 230 -6.70 -12.43 20.97
C ARG A 230 -5.47 -11.87 20.26
N ARG A 231 -5.31 -12.16 18.96
CA ARG A 231 -4.18 -11.69 18.15
C ARG A 231 -4.11 -10.16 18.13
N THR A 232 -5.25 -9.49 17.93
CA THR A 232 -5.32 -8.03 17.93
C THR A 232 -4.89 -7.45 19.27
N ALA A 233 -5.47 -7.92 20.37
CA ALA A 233 -5.13 -7.42 21.70
C ALA A 233 -3.64 -7.63 22.02
N LEU A 234 -3.09 -8.82 21.75
CA LEU A 234 -1.67 -9.08 21.97
C LEU A 234 -0.76 -8.22 21.08
N ALA A 235 -1.17 -7.92 19.84
CA ALA A 235 -0.44 -7.00 18.97
C ALA A 235 -0.39 -5.57 19.53
N PHE A 236 -1.48 -5.09 20.13
CA PHE A 236 -1.52 -3.78 20.79
C PHE A 236 -0.69 -3.76 22.08
N ALA A 237 -0.74 -4.84 22.87
CA ALA A 237 0.12 -4.98 24.05
C ALA A 237 1.61 -4.94 23.68
N GLN A 238 2.00 -5.71 22.67
CA GLN A 238 3.37 -5.76 22.18
C GLN A 238 3.85 -4.39 21.70
N TRP A 239 3.01 -3.65 20.97
CA TRP A 239 3.36 -2.29 20.57
C TRP A 239 3.62 -1.38 21.77
N ALA A 240 2.76 -1.37 22.78
CA ALA A 240 2.90 -0.48 23.93
C ALA A 240 4.23 -0.76 24.67
N LEU A 241 4.59 -2.04 24.81
CA LEU A 241 5.87 -2.46 25.38
C LEU A 241 7.07 -2.04 24.52
N GLU A 242 6.98 -2.19 23.20
CA GLU A 242 8.06 -1.76 22.30
C GLU A 242 8.21 -0.22 22.32
N ALA A 243 7.10 0.53 22.38
CA ALA A 243 7.11 1.99 22.43
C ALA A 243 7.81 2.52 23.69
N LEU A 244 7.67 1.82 24.82
CA LEU A 244 8.42 2.11 26.05
C LEU A 244 9.94 1.96 25.87
N GLN A 245 10.37 1.01 25.04
CA GLN A 245 11.79 0.69 24.85
C GLN A 245 12.47 1.55 23.79
N SER A 246 11.79 1.75 22.65
CA SER A 246 12.39 2.34 21.45
C SER A 246 12.03 3.81 21.24
N GLY A 247 11.04 4.32 21.97
CA GLY A 247 10.54 5.68 21.76
C GLY A 247 9.85 5.82 20.39
N ALA A 248 9.94 7.03 19.82
CA ALA A 248 9.31 7.42 18.57
C ALA A 248 10.26 8.17 17.61
N PRO A 249 11.43 7.59 17.26
CA PRO A 249 12.37 8.28 16.38
C PRO A 249 11.71 8.51 15.00
N PRO A 250 12.01 9.64 14.32
CA PRO A 250 11.55 9.86 12.96
C PRO A 250 11.90 8.68 12.05
N LEU A 251 10.98 8.31 11.17
CA LEU A 251 11.19 7.23 10.22
C LEU A 251 11.64 7.79 8.88
N GLU A 252 12.83 7.39 8.43
CA GLU A 252 13.30 7.68 7.08
C GLU A 252 12.50 6.87 6.06
N VAL A 253 11.86 7.54 5.12
CA VAL A 253 11.08 6.91 4.07
C VAL A 253 11.46 7.45 2.71
N GLU A 254 11.41 6.61 1.69
CA GLU A 254 11.63 7.03 0.31
C GLU A 254 10.30 7.41 -0.34
N ILE A 255 10.21 8.62 -0.90
CA ILE A 255 9.18 8.98 -1.88
C ILE A 255 9.84 8.99 -3.25
N GLN A 256 9.26 8.27 -4.20
CA GLN A 256 9.78 8.16 -5.55
C GLN A 256 8.71 8.57 -6.56
N VAL A 257 9.09 9.35 -7.56
CA VAL A 257 8.22 9.75 -8.67
C VAL A 257 8.84 9.25 -9.96
N LEU A 258 8.05 8.49 -10.73
CA LEU A 258 8.41 7.99 -12.04
C LEU A 258 7.51 8.61 -13.07
N ARG A 259 8.08 9.39 -13.99
CA ARG A 259 7.40 9.90 -15.17
C ARG A 259 7.61 8.95 -16.34
N VAL A 260 6.52 8.60 -17.00
CA VAL A 260 6.48 7.82 -18.22
C VAL A 260 5.52 8.50 -19.19
N GLY A 261 6.07 9.31 -20.09
CA GLY A 261 5.29 10.01 -21.10
C GLY A 261 4.47 11.16 -20.52
N ASP A 262 3.16 11.06 -20.73
CA ASP A 262 2.13 11.93 -20.16
C ASP A 262 1.60 11.42 -18.81
N ALA A 263 2.14 10.32 -18.28
CA ALA A 263 1.82 9.79 -16.97
C ALA A 263 2.94 9.96 -15.95
N ALA A 264 2.57 10.07 -14.68
CA ALA A 264 3.50 10.00 -13.56
C ALA A 264 2.93 9.15 -12.43
N MET A 265 3.76 8.27 -11.89
CA MET A 265 3.46 7.45 -10.73
C MET A 265 4.19 8.00 -9.51
N VAL A 266 3.45 8.29 -8.45
CA VAL A 266 3.99 8.65 -7.13
C VAL A 266 3.97 7.40 -6.26
N ALA A 267 5.15 6.87 -5.99
CA ALA A 267 5.37 5.72 -5.13
C ALA A 267 5.49 6.15 -3.66
N VAL A 268 4.65 5.57 -2.81
CA VAL A 268 4.54 5.90 -1.39
C VAL A 268 4.65 4.62 -0.56
N PRO A 269 5.53 4.56 0.46
CA PRO A 269 5.75 3.36 1.27
C PRO A 269 4.70 3.21 2.38
N SER A 270 3.42 3.50 2.12
CA SER A 270 2.39 3.59 3.17
C SER A 270 0.99 3.18 2.70
N GLU A 271 0.10 3.01 3.67
CA GLU A 271 -1.36 2.97 3.50
C GLU A 271 -1.89 4.41 3.49
N LEU A 272 -1.70 5.11 2.36
CA LEU A 272 -2.10 6.51 2.20
C LEU A 272 -3.62 6.64 2.10
N PHE A 273 -4.21 7.60 2.82
CA PHE A 273 -5.63 7.92 2.71
C PHE A 273 -5.97 8.54 1.34
N VAL A 274 -7.18 8.26 0.87
CA VAL A 274 -7.62 8.59 -0.48
C VAL A 274 -7.58 10.08 -0.78
N GLU A 275 -7.93 10.95 0.17
CA GLU A 275 -7.97 12.39 -0.04
C GLU A 275 -6.57 12.95 -0.29
N LEU A 276 -5.57 12.41 0.40
CA LEU A 276 -4.17 12.79 0.18
C LEU A 276 -3.70 12.33 -1.21
N GLY A 277 -4.09 11.13 -1.62
CA GLY A 277 -3.82 10.62 -2.97
C GLY A 277 -4.43 11.50 -4.07
N LEU A 278 -5.70 11.86 -3.93
CA LEU A 278 -6.41 12.76 -4.85
C LEU A 278 -5.75 14.15 -4.91
N GLN A 279 -5.39 14.73 -3.77
CA GLN A 279 -4.68 16.00 -3.71
C GLN A 279 -3.34 15.96 -4.44
N ILE A 280 -2.58 14.87 -4.29
CA ILE A 280 -1.32 14.67 -5.01
C ILE A 280 -1.57 14.58 -6.51
N LYS A 281 -2.55 13.77 -6.94
CA LYS A 281 -2.90 13.61 -8.36
C LYS A 281 -3.24 14.96 -9.01
N VAL A 282 -4.15 15.72 -8.40
CA VAL A 282 -4.59 17.04 -8.89
C VAL A 282 -3.40 18.00 -9.00
N ARG A 283 -2.66 18.21 -7.89
CA ARG A 283 -1.53 19.15 -7.87
C ARG A 283 -0.45 18.78 -8.89
N LEU A 284 -0.13 17.49 -9.01
CA LEU A 284 0.90 17.03 -9.93
C LEU A 284 0.50 17.27 -11.40
N CYS A 285 -0.75 16.96 -11.76
CA CYS A 285 -1.27 17.23 -13.10
C CYS A 285 -1.34 18.73 -13.39
N GLU A 286 -1.77 19.57 -12.43
CA GLU A 286 -1.80 21.03 -12.59
C GLU A 286 -0.40 21.62 -12.79
N GLU A 287 0.56 21.30 -11.91
CA GLU A 287 1.92 21.83 -11.96
C GLU A 287 2.70 21.39 -13.20
N LEU A 288 2.43 20.19 -13.71
CA LEU A 288 3.12 19.60 -14.86
C LEU A 288 2.28 19.58 -16.15
N ALA A 289 1.14 20.27 -16.18
CA ALA A 289 0.27 20.35 -17.35
C ALA A 289 1.00 20.88 -18.60
N ASN A 290 1.81 21.94 -18.41
CA ASN A 290 2.63 22.55 -19.47
C ASN A 290 3.77 21.63 -19.93
N ALA A 291 4.21 20.72 -19.07
CA ALA A 291 5.19 19.69 -19.41
C ALA A 291 4.54 18.47 -20.09
N GLY A 292 3.23 18.52 -20.36
CA GLY A 292 2.48 17.45 -21.03
C GLY A 292 2.00 16.32 -20.12
N LEU A 293 2.01 16.51 -18.79
CA LEU A 293 1.43 15.52 -17.88
C LEU A 293 -0.11 15.57 -17.95
N ARG A 294 -0.74 14.40 -17.98
CA ARG A 294 -2.20 14.20 -18.06
C ARG A 294 -2.70 13.20 -17.02
N THR A 295 -1.91 12.18 -16.73
CA THR A 295 -2.30 11.09 -15.85
C THR A 295 -1.39 11.04 -14.63
N ALA A 296 -1.97 11.02 -13.42
CA ALA A 296 -1.23 10.82 -12.17
C ALA A 296 -1.75 9.58 -11.46
N LEU A 297 -0.82 8.69 -11.12
CA LEU A 297 -1.09 7.43 -10.43
C LEU A 297 -0.46 7.49 -9.04
N ILE A 298 -1.13 6.90 -8.07
CA ILE A 298 -0.52 6.64 -6.76
C ILE A 298 -0.19 5.16 -6.71
N SER A 299 1.02 4.82 -6.28
CA SER A 299 1.43 3.45 -5.98
C SER A 299 1.74 3.36 -4.50
N THR A 300 0.80 2.88 -3.70
CA THR A 300 1.02 2.60 -2.28
C THR A 300 1.82 1.31 -2.09
N TYR A 301 2.25 1.03 -0.86
CA TYR A 301 3.07 -0.16 -0.51
C TYR A 301 4.33 -0.31 -1.37
N THR A 302 4.93 0.81 -1.77
CA THR A 302 6.06 0.84 -2.70
C THR A 302 7.34 1.23 -1.99
N ASN A 303 8.41 0.44 -2.18
CA ASN A 303 9.72 0.57 -1.54
C ASN A 303 9.69 0.58 0.00
N GLY A 304 8.58 0.15 0.58
CA GLY A 304 8.39 0.07 2.03
C GLY A 304 6.93 -0.04 2.41
N ASN A 305 6.70 -0.28 3.70
CA ASN A 305 5.39 -0.22 4.32
C ASN A 305 5.56 0.33 5.73
N ILE A 306 5.07 1.55 5.95
CA ILE A 306 5.15 2.27 7.22
C ILE A 306 3.81 2.33 7.95
N GLY A 307 2.80 1.61 7.46
CA GLY A 307 1.41 1.69 7.94
C GLY A 307 0.68 2.91 7.37
N TYR A 308 -0.35 3.36 8.07
CA TYR A 308 -1.25 4.40 7.59
C TYR A 308 -0.62 5.79 7.58
N ILE A 309 -0.95 6.57 6.54
CA ILE A 309 -0.83 8.03 6.54
C ILE A 309 -2.24 8.62 6.41
N PRO A 310 -2.89 8.93 7.55
CA PRO A 310 -4.19 9.58 7.58
C PRO A 310 -4.14 11.07 7.26
N THR A 311 -5.28 11.64 6.89
CA THR A 311 -5.45 13.09 6.83
C THR A 311 -5.34 13.71 8.24
N ARG A 312 -4.99 15.01 8.30
CA ARG A 312 -4.94 15.76 9.57
C ARG A 312 -6.27 15.69 10.33
N THR A 313 -7.39 15.78 9.63
CA THR A 313 -8.74 15.71 10.20
C THR A 313 -9.08 14.31 10.71
N ALA A 314 -8.61 13.25 10.03
CA ALA A 314 -8.85 11.88 10.48
C ALA A 314 -8.21 11.57 11.84
N TYR A 315 -7.06 12.18 12.17
CA TYR A 315 -6.44 12.04 13.49
C TYR A 315 -7.36 12.48 14.65
N ALA A 316 -8.18 13.52 14.44
CA ALA A 316 -9.11 13.99 15.46
C ALA A 316 -10.30 13.04 15.65
N ALA A 317 -10.69 12.31 14.61
CA ALA A 317 -11.79 11.34 14.66
C ALA A 317 -11.39 9.97 15.24
N GLY A 318 -10.09 9.67 15.32
CA GLY A 318 -9.61 8.38 15.82
C GLY A 318 -10.01 7.18 14.94
N GLY A 319 -10.14 6.01 15.55
CA GLY A 319 -10.47 4.77 14.87
C GLY A 319 -9.25 3.95 14.44
N TYR A 320 -9.52 2.80 13.83
CA TYR A 320 -8.53 1.74 13.62
C TYR A 320 -7.26 2.21 12.91
N GLU A 321 -7.37 2.91 11.78
CA GLU A 321 -6.22 3.39 11.01
C GLU A 321 -5.36 4.38 11.80
N ILE A 322 -5.99 5.18 12.67
CA ILE A 322 -5.30 6.17 13.51
C ILE A 322 -4.58 5.48 14.66
N GLU A 323 -5.24 4.53 15.31
CA GLU A 323 -4.67 3.71 16.37
C GLU A 323 -3.51 2.86 15.84
N THR A 324 -3.66 2.29 14.64
CA THR A 324 -2.63 1.47 13.98
C THR A 324 -1.50 2.27 13.36
N ALA A 325 -1.73 3.50 12.90
CA ALA A 325 -0.65 4.42 12.51
C ALA A 325 0.37 4.62 13.64
N ARG A 326 -0.12 4.68 14.89
CA ARG A 326 0.73 4.74 16.09
C ARG A 326 1.53 3.45 16.32
N LEU A 327 1.01 2.30 15.89
CA LEU A 327 1.63 0.99 16.10
C LEU A 327 2.99 0.83 15.38
N ARG A 328 3.19 1.51 14.25
CA ARG A 328 4.44 1.41 13.48
C ARG A 328 5.61 2.17 14.12
N CYS A 329 5.34 3.05 15.06
CA CYS A 329 6.30 3.91 15.74
C CYS A 329 7.40 3.13 16.51
N ALA A 330 7.14 1.89 16.91
CA ALA A 330 8.00 1.17 17.84
C ALA A 330 8.95 0.12 17.21
N ARG A 331 8.77 -0.21 15.93
CA ARG A 331 9.71 -1.07 15.20
C ARG A 331 10.62 -0.20 14.35
N SER A 332 11.82 0.05 14.86
CA SER A 332 12.94 0.36 14.00
C SER A 332 12.98 -0.72 12.90
N TRP A 333 12.92 -0.28 11.65
CA TRP A 333 13.43 -1.05 10.53
C TRP A 333 14.92 -1.24 10.84
N ARG A 334 15.25 -2.22 11.70
CA ARG A 334 16.64 -2.59 11.94
C ARG A 334 17.04 -3.26 10.65
N ASP A 335 17.71 -2.49 9.79
CA ASP A 335 18.46 -2.99 8.65
C ASP A 335 19.07 -4.34 9.03
N GLY A 336 18.94 -5.33 8.14
CA GLY A 336 19.50 -6.68 8.28
C GLY A 336 21.04 -6.74 8.38
N ARG A 337 21.70 -5.65 8.78
CA ARG A 337 23.08 -5.61 9.23
C ARG A 337 23.07 -5.55 10.76
N GLY A 338 23.15 -6.74 11.37
CA GLY A 338 23.41 -6.88 12.79
C GLY A 338 24.65 -6.07 13.17
N ASN A 339 24.45 -4.98 13.89
CA ASN A 339 25.56 -4.21 14.44
C ASN A 339 26.08 -4.99 15.64
N ARG A 340 27.17 -5.72 15.43
CA ARG A 340 27.98 -6.27 16.53
C ARG A 340 28.53 -5.07 17.29
N HIS A 341 28.02 -4.80 18.49
CA HIS A 341 28.72 -3.94 19.43
C HIS A 341 30.04 -4.63 19.82
N ARG A 342 31.11 -4.27 19.12
CA ARG A 342 32.46 -4.24 19.67
C ARG A 342 32.78 -2.79 19.95
N SER A 343 32.89 -2.44 21.22
CA SER A 343 33.76 -1.35 21.65
C SER A 343 34.27 -1.69 23.06
N GLY A 344 35.34 -2.47 23.08
CA GLY A 344 36.31 -2.39 24.14
C GLY A 344 37.28 -1.24 23.85
N THR A 345 37.93 -0.75 24.91
CA THR A 345 38.96 0.31 24.99
C THR A 345 38.44 1.75 24.85
N ARG A 346 38.92 2.75 25.59
CA ARG A 346 39.77 2.92 26.79
C ARG A 346 39.67 4.44 27.03
N ASP A 347 39.05 4.92 28.10
CA ASP A 347 39.16 6.34 28.46
C ASP A 347 40.32 6.55 29.42
N VAL A 348 41.27 7.37 28.95
CA VAL A 348 42.37 7.95 29.70
C VAL A 348 41.79 9.11 30.51
N GLN A 349 42.03 9.12 31.82
CA GLN A 349 41.71 10.28 32.67
C GLN A 349 42.79 11.36 32.53
N PRO A 350 42.42 12.66 32.62
CA PRO A 350 43.39 13.74 32.58
C PRO A 350 43.98 14.01 33.97
N LYS A 351 45.31 14.11 34.02
CA LYS A 351 46.03 15.12 34.81
C LYS A 351 46.93 15.87 33.84
#